data_AF-A0A2S6U4W6-F1
#
_entry.id   AF-A0A2S6U4W6-F1
#
_cell.length_a   1.000
_cell.length_b   1.000
_cell.length_c   1.000
_cell.angle_alpha   90.00
_cell.angle_beta   90.00
_cell.angle_gamma   90.00
#
_symmetry.space_group_name_H-M   'P 1'
#
loop_
_entity.id
_entity.type
_entity.pdbx_description
1 polymer ?
#
loop_
_entity_poly.entity_id
_entity_poly.type
_entity_poly.pdbx_seq_one_letter_code
_entity_poly.pdbx_strand_id
1 'polypeptide(L)' 'AAPRRLAFWMKNTFIPLDLMFIAADGRIVSIQQRTVPHSLEPIRSRGKVLAVLELNGGTVSRLNIKPGDRVEHAVFAK' A
#
# COMPACT_ATOMS: atom_id res chain seq x y z
N ALA A 1 -9.43 8.73 11.13
CA ALA A 1 -10.19 8.52 9.87
C ALA A 1 -10.87 7.15 9.90
N ALA A 2 -12.01 6.96 9.23
CA ALA A 2 -12.69 5.66 9.20
C ALA A 2 -12.13 4.75 8.07
N PRO A 3 -11.88 3.45 8.32
CA PRO A 3 -11.41 2.53 7.29
C PRO A 3 -12.40 2.34 6.14
N ARG A 4 -11.89 2.35 4.91
CA ARG A 4 -12.69 2.20 3.67
C ARG A 4 -11.90 1.47 2.59
N ARG A 5 -12.58 1.04 1.52
CA ARG A 5 -11.88 0.54 0.32
C ARG A 5 -11.19 1.72 -0.37
N LEU A 6 -9.91 1.56 -0.69
CA LEU A 6 -9.11 2.56 -1.40
C LEU A 6 -8.80 2.07 -2.81
N ALA A 7 -8.59 3.02 -3.72
CA ALA A 7 -8.09 2.77 -5.07
C ALA A 7 -7.07 3.85 -5.42
N PHE A 8 -5.99 3.43 -6.06
CA PHE A 8 -4.89 4.28 -6.52
C PHE A 8 -4.66 4.07 -8.02
N TRP A 9 -3.88 4.97 -8.61
CA TRP A 9 -3.34 4.85 -9.96
C TRP A 9 -1.92 5.42 -9.94
N MET A 10 -1.25 5.40 -11.08
CA MET A 10 0.10 5.93 -11.26
C MET A 10 0.11 7.16 -12.18
N LYS A 11 -1.02 7.89 -12.31
CA LYS A 11 -1.10 9.10 -13.14
C LYS A 11 0.00 10.08 -12.75
N ASN A 12 0.83 10.45 -13.72
CA ASN A 12 1.98 11.36 -13.53
C ASN A 12 2.98 10.91 -12.45
N THR A 13 3.07 9.61 -12.16
CA THR A 13 4.08 9.03 -11.27
C THR A 13 5.18 8.40 -12.13
N PHE A 14 6.40 8.94 -12.02
CA PHE A 14 7.52 8.63 -12.93
C PHE A 14 8.40 7.45 -12.50
N ILE A 15 8.27 7.01 -11.25
CA ILE A 15 9.01 5.87 -10.69
C ILE A 15 8.05 4.73 -10.37
N PRO A 16 8.48 3.46 -10.53
CA PRO A 16 7.69 2.32 -10.06
C PRO A 16 7.60 2.35 -8.53
N LEU A 17 6.44 2.00 -7.99
CA LEU A 17 6.20 1.96 -6.56
C LEU A 17 5.77 0.56 -6.10
N ASP A 18 6.03 0.25 -4.85
CA ASP A 18 5.30 -0.78 -4.12
C ASP A 18 4.24 -0.09 -3.27
N LEU A 19 2.97 -0.47 -3.44
CA LEU A 19 1.84 0.07 -2.67
C LEU A 19 1.42 -0.95 -1.60
N MET A 20 1.59 -0.58 -0.33
CA MET A 20 1.20 -1.40 0.82
C MET A 20 -0.09 -0.88 1.44
N PHE A 21 -1.18 -1.66 1.36
CA PHE A 21 -2.47 -1.28 1.95
C PHE A 21 -2.57 -1.80 3.39
N ILE A 22 -2.86 -0.90 4.35
CA ILE A 22 -2.69 -1.14 5.78
C ILE A 22 -4.03 -0.97 6.53
N ALA A 23 -4.43 -1.99 7.29
CA ALA A 23 -5.60 -1.99 8.14
C ALA A 23 -5.47 -1.01 9.31
N ALA A 24 -6.58 -0.75 10.01
CA ALA A 24 -6.61 0.19 11.13
C ALA A 24 -5.72 -0.21 12.31
N ASP A 25 -5.41 -1.50 12.44
CA ASP A 25 -4.55 -2.06 13.47
C ASP A 25 -3.07 -2.14 13.04
N GLY A 26 -2.71 -1.51 11.91
CA GLY A 26 -1.36 -1.51 11.36
C GLY A 26 -0.99 -2.76 10.54
N ARG A 27 -1.88 -3.74 10.40
CA ARG A 27 -1.60 -4.96 9.60
C ARG A 27 -1.63 -4.67 8.10
N ILE A 28 -0.64 -5.16 7.37
CA ILE A 28 -0.62 -5.11 5.90
C ILE A 28 -1.65 -6.11 5.36
N VAL A 29 -2.62 -5.63 4.59
CA VAL A 29 -3.71 -6.45 4.04
C VAL A 29 -3.38 -6.96 2.63
N SER A 30 -2.78 -6.11 1.81
CA SER A 30 -2.38 -6.45 0.44
C SER A 30 -1.25 -5.55 -0.02
N ILE A 31 -0.45 -6.05 -0.95
CA ILE A 31 0.67 -5.32 -1.54
C ILE A 31 0.57 -5.42 -3.06
N GLN A 32 0.65 -4.27 -3.74
CA GLN A 32 0.93 -4.23 -5.18
C GLN A 32 2.39 -3.88 -5.37
N GLN A 33 3.19 -4.78 -5.93
CA GLN A 33 4.61 -4.54 -6.17
C GLN A 33 4.87 -4.00 -7.57
N ARG A 34 5.92 -3.20 -7.72
CA ARG A 34 6.48 -2.68 -8.98
C ARG A 34 5.38 -2.18 -9.93
N THR A 35 4.57 -1.24 -9.44
CA THR A 35 3.54 -0.59 -10.24
C THR A 35 4.12 0.07 -11.49
N VAL A 36 3.30 0.18 -12.54
CA VAL A 36 3.72 0.72 -13.83
C VAL A 36 3.58 2.25 -13.82
N PRO A 37 4.67 3.02 -14.01
CA PRO A 37 4.61 4.47 -14.15
C PRO A 37 3.55 4.94 -15.16
N HIS A 38 2.90 6.06 -14.89
CA HIS A 38 1.86 6.67 -15.73
C HIS A 38 0.56 5.86 -15.94
N SER A 39 0.47 4.61 -15.45
CA SER A 39 -0.75 3.80 -15.61
C SER A 39 -1.97 4.42 -14.91
N LEU A 40 -3.11 4.38 -15.59
CA LEU A 40 -4.41 4.80 -15.04
C LEU A 40 -5.24 3.61 -14.54
N GLU A 41 -4.71 2.38 -14.63
CA GLU A 41 -5.40 1.20 -14.16
C GLU A 41 -5.62 1.27 -12.64
N PRO A 42 -6.86 1.10 -12.14
CA PRO A 42 -7.14 1.20 -10.71
C PRO A 42 -6.52 0.05 -9.91
N ILE A 43 -5.61 0.38 -9.00
CA ILE A 43 -5.04 -0.56 -8.02
C ILE A 43 -5.87 -0.47 -6.74
N ARG A 44 -6.59 -1.54 -6.40
CA ARG A 44 -7.58 -1.55 -5.31
C ARG A 44 -7.06 -2.26 -4.07
N SER A 45 -7.40 -1.74 -2.89
CA SER A 45 -7.14 -2.43 -1.64
C SER A 45 -7.96 -3.71 -1.53
N ARG A 46 -7.39 -4.78 -0.96
CA ARG A 46 -8.17 -5.97 -0.60
C ARG A 46 -8.95 -5.69 0.70
N GLY A 47 -10.21 -5.27 0.57
CA GLY A 47 -11.05 -4.94 1.73
C GLY A 47 -10.85 -3.51 2.26
N LYS A 48 -11.37 -3.22 3.46
CA LYS A 48 -11.29 -1.89 4.08
C LYS A 48 -9.92 -1.70 4.73
N VAL A 49 -9.29 -0.58 4.45
CA VAL A 49 -7.98 -0.20 4.98
C VAL A 49 -8.02 1.24 5.51
N LEU A 50 -7.10 1.57 6.41
CA LEU A 50 -6.97 2.90 6.97
C LEU A 50 -5.97 3.75 6.18
N ALA A 51 -4.90 3.13 5.68
CA ALA A 51 -3.81 3.82 5.02
C ALA A 51 -3.23 3.01 3.84
N VAL A 52 -2.44 3.71 3.02
CA VAL A 52 -1.48 3.10 2.09
C VAL A 52 -0.10 3.66 2.40
N LEU A 53 0.94 2.84 2.24
CA LEU A 53 2.33 3.29 2.25
C LEU A 53 2.93 3.06 0.86
N GLU A 54 3.48 4.12 0.27
CA GLU A 54 4.17 4.09 -1.02
C GLU A 54 5.67 3.96 -0.79
N LEU A 55 6.31 3.00 -1.45
CA LEU A 55 7.74 2.76 -1.39
C LEU A 55 8.32 2.68 -2.80
N ASN A 56 9.61 2.95 -2.95
CA ASN A 56 10.31 2.67 -4.22
C ASN A 56 10.12 1.21 -4.62
N GLY A 57 9.77 0.98 -5.89
CA GLY A 57 9.47 -0.33 -6.44
C GLY A 57 10.56 -1.36 -6.16
N GLY A 58 10.16 -2.55 -5.68
CA GLY A 58 11.06 -3.63 -5.30
C GLY A 58 11.57 -3.60 -3.86
N THR A 59 11.22 -2.57 -3.07
CA THR A 59 11.53 -2.50 -1.64
C THR A 59 10.90 -3.66 -0.87
N VAL A 60 9.66 -4.03 -1.19
CA VAL A 60 8.95 -5.14 -0.54
C VAL A 60 9.68 -6.45 -0.77
N SER A 61 10.10 -6.74 -2.01
CA SER A 61 10.89 -7.94 -2.31
C SER A 61 12.23 -7.94 -1.57
N ARG A 62 12.94 -6.80 -1.60
CA ARG A 62 14.27 -6.64 -0.99
C ARG A 62 14.25 -6.86 0.52
N LEU A 63 13.19 -6.41 1.18
CA LEU A 63 13.02 -6.53 2.64
C LEU A 63 12.19 -7.76 3.04
N ASN A 64 11.75 -8.58 2.07
CA ASN A 64 10.90 -9.75 2.29
C ASN A 64 9.62 -9.44 3.10
N ILE A 65 9.01 -8.28 2.84
CA ILE A 65 7.75 -7.86 3.47
C ILE A 65 6.57 -8.61 2.85
N LYS A 66 5.63 -9.06 3.68
CA LYS A 66 4.49 -9.88 3.26
C LYS A 66 3.17 -9.35 3.81
N PRO A 67 2.03 -9.64 3.14
CA PRO A 67 0.73 -9.46 3.74
C PRO A 67 0.66 -10.18 5.09
N GLY A 68 0.27 -9.45 6.12
CA GLY A 68 0.21 -9.90 7.50
C GLY A 68 1.29 -9.34 8.43
N ASP A 69 2.39 -8.79 7.90
CA ASP A 69 3.33 -8.02 8.71
C ASP A 69 2.66 -6.72 9.21
N ARG A 70 3.32 -6.04 10.15
CA ARG A 70 2.80 -4.83 10.82
C ARG A 70 3.61 -3.59 10.47
N VAL A 71 2.90 -2.48 10.31
CA VAL A 71 3.46 -1.14 10.25
C VAL A 71 3.21 -0.45 11.59
N GLU A 72 4.29 0.04 12.20
CA GLU A 72 4.23 0.77 13.46
C GLU A 72 4.28 2.28 13.20
N HIS A 73 3.20 2.97 13.57
CA HIS A 73 3.09 4.42 13.49
C HIS A 73 1.94 4.87 14.39
N ALA A 74 2.02 6.09 14.95
CA ALA A 74 1.00 6.63 15.86
C ALA A 74 -0.41 6.68 15.23
N VAL A 75 -0.52 6.73 13.91
CA VAL A 75 -1.81 6.68 13.19
C VAL A 75 -2.56 5.35 13.35
N PHE A 76 -1.87 4.26 13.70
CA PHE A 76 -2.45 2.93 13.92
C PHE A 76 -2.55 2.58 15.41
N ALA A 77 -1.96 3.39 16.30
CA ALA A 77 -2.15 3.25 17.73
C ALA A 77 -3.62 3.58 18.05
N LYS A 78 -4.25 2.71 18.85
CA LYS A 78 -5.51 3.05 19.50
C LYS A 78 -5.24 3.98 20.67
#